data_AF-A0A4Q6BBM9-F1
#
_entry.id   AF-A0A4Q6BBM9-F1
#
_cell.length_a   1.000
_cell.length_b   1.000
_cell.length_c   1.000
_cell.angle_alpha   90.00
_cell.angle_beta   90.00
_cell.angle_gamma   90.00
#
_symmetry.space_group_name_H-M   'P 1'
#
loop_
_entity.id
_entity.type
_entity.pdbx_description
1 polymer ?
#
loop_
_entity_poly.entity_id
_entity_poly.type
_entity_poly.pdbx_seq_one_letter_code
_entity_poly.pdbx_strand_id
1 'polypeptide(L)'
;MKVLILITFISLISCKSSRGRLEEQVQTLELSYITWACDCANWATSSDLKNYDGDELATHCIYVEPASLQAALPDSIGYNGDKVRFTGQFYSNKGFPEGYSSKENPKAADVFRYTRFEILQSNFKEAKMLSTP
;
A
#
# COMPACT_ATOMS: atom_id res chain seq x y z
N MET A 1 -16.72 -38.21 -39.45
CA MET A 1 -15.79 -37.75 -38.40
C MET A 1 -16.40 -36.50 -37.76
N LYS A 2 -17.01 -36.62 -36.58
CA LYS A 2 -17.67 -35.48 -35.88
C LYS A 2 -16.64 -34.86 -34.94
N VAL A 3 -16.10 -33.70 -35.31
CA VAL A 3 -15.22 -32.90 -34.44
C VAL A 3 -16.12 -32.12 -33.49
N LEU A 4 -16.20 -32.56 -32.24
CA LEU A 4 -16.89 -31.87 -31.17
C LEU A 4 -15.95 -30.77 -30.65
N ILE A 5 -16.20 -29.51 -31.03
CA ILE A 5 -15.43 -28.37 -30.52
C ILE A 5 -16.00 -28.04 -29.13
N LEU A 6 -15.26 -28.44 -28.09
CA LEU A 6 -15.57 -28.10 -26.70
C LEU A 6 -15.05 -26.66 -26.44
N ILE A 7 -15.94 -25.67 -26.53
CA ILE A 7 -15.62 -24.29 -26.16
C ILE A 7 -15.59 -24.22 -24.63
N THR A 8 -14.39 -24.25 -24.05
CA THR A 8 -14.18 -24.04 -22.62
C THR A 8 -14.46 -22.58 -22.28
N PHE A 9 -15.54 -22.35 -21.54
CA PHE A 9 -15.90 -21.06 -20.96
C PHE A 9 -14.81 -20.69 -19.94
N ILE A 10 -13.91 -19.78 -20.31
CA ILE A 10 -12.94 -19.19 -19.39
C ILE A 10 -13.74 -18.34 -18.40
N SER A 11 -14.06 -18.93 -17.25
CA SER A 11 -14.62 -18.20 -16.12
C SER A 11 -13.62 -17.12 -15.72
N LEU A 12 -13.97 -15.87 -16.03
CA LEU A 12 -13.37 -14.69 -15.41
C LEU A 12 -13.66 -14.79 -13.92
N ILE A 13 -12.74 -15.39 -13.17
CA ILE A 13 -12.75 -15.39 -11.71
C ILE A 13 -12.51 -13.94 -11.32
N SER A 14 -13.61 -13.19 -11.17
CA SER A 14 -13.60 -11.89 -10.54
C SER A 14 -13.16 -12.10 -9.10
N CYS A 15 -11.88 -11.94 -8.81
CA CYS A 15 -11.37 -11.84 -7.45
C CYS A 15 -12.18 -10.76 -6.73
N LYS A 16 -13.08 -11.15 -5.82
CA LYS A 16 -13.80 -10.21 -4.98
C LYS A 16 -12.80 -9.59 -4.01
N SER A 17 -12.41 -8.35 -4.26
CA SER A 17 -11.67 -7.55 -3.29
C SER A 17 -12.49 -7.40 -2.02
N SER A 18 -11.93 -7.79 -0.86
CA SER A 18 -12.60 -7.69 0.45
C SER A 18 -12.71 -6.25 0.97
N ARG A 19 -12.02 -5.30 0.33
CA ARG A 19 -11.91 -3.88 0.73
C ARG A 19 -13.21 -3.07 0.55
N GLY A 20 -14.21 -3.58 -0.17
CA GLY A 20 -15.40 -2.81 -0.47
C GLY A 20 -15.17 -1.74 -1.55
N ARG A 21 -15.93 -0.63 -1.51
CA ARG A 21 -15.87 0.46 -2.50
C ARG A 21 -15.02 1.62 -1.99
N LEU A 22 -14.54 2.49 -2.88
CA LEU A 22 -13.95 3.76 -2.46
C LEU A 22 -15.02 4.63 -1.80
N GLU A 23 -14.65 5.26 -0.69
CA GLU A 23 -15.45 6.31 -0.05
C GLU A 23 -15.55 7.53 -0.95
N GLU A 24 -16.63 8.30 -0.85
CA GLU A 24 -16.83 9.48 -1.70
C GLU A 24 -15.84 10.63 -1.38
N GLN A 25 -15.31 10.64 -0.15
CA GLN A 25 -14.47 11.72 0.34
C GLN A 25 -13.02 11.59 -0.15
N VAL A 26 -12.59 12.54 -0.98
CA VAL A 26 -11.18 12.74 -1.29
C VAL A 26 -10.51 13.46 -0.12
N GLN A 27 -9.39 12.91 0.35
CA GLN A 27 -8.63 13.40 1.50
C GLN A 27 -7.16 13.55 1.14
N THR A 28 -6.45 14.36 1.91
CA THR A 28 -4.99 14.47 1.84
C THR A 28 -4.39 14.07 3.18
N LEU A 29 -3.45 13.12 3.15
CA LEU A 29 -2.81 12.54 4.32
C LEU A 29 -1.30 12.76 4.22
N GLU A 30 -0.68 13.17 5.31
CA GLU A 30 0.78 13.10 5.46
C GLU A 30 1.12 11.86 6.26
N LEU A 31 1.76 10.91 5.59
CA LEU A 31 2.07 9.62 6.15
C LEU A 31 3.59 9.43 6.22
N SER A 32 4.02 8.79 7.30
CA SER A 32 5.40 8.35 7.48
C SER A 32 5.49 6.85 7.25
N TYR A 33 6.50 6.41 6.50
CA TYR A 33 6.78 5.01 6.29
C TYR A 33 7.48 4.40 7.50
N ILE A 34 7.03 3.23 7.93
CA ILE A 34 7.60 2.43 9.01
C ILE A 34 8.06 1.10 8.42
N THR A 35 9.32 0.76 8.66
CA THR A 35 9.84 -0.57 8.33
C THR A 35 9.49 -1.54 9.44
N TRP A 36 8.72 -2.57 9.11
CA TRP A 36 8.39 -3.68 10.00
C TRP A 36 9.23 -4.92 9.68
N ALA A 37 9.26 -5.87 10.61
CA ALA A 37 9.76 -7.23 10.38
C ALA A 37 8.66 -8.18 9.85
N CYS A 38 7.48 -7.65 9.50
CA CYS A 38 6.35 -8.36 8.90
C CYS A 38 5.85 -7.63 7.65
N ASP A 39 5.02 -8.29 6.85
CA ASP A 39 4.37 -7.70 5.67
C ASP A 39 3.14 -6.81 6.03
N CYS A 40 3.02 -6.40 7.28
CA CYS A 40 1.91 -5.59 7.80
C CYS A 40 1.87 -4.18 7.17
N ALA A 41 0.75 -3.47 7.28
CA ALA A 41 0.62 -2.08 6.83
C ALA A 41 1.75 -1.18 7.36
N ASN A 42 2.33 -0.34 6.51
CA ASN A 42 3.59 0.37 6.79
C ASN A 42 3.48 1.89 6.89
N TRP A 43 2.31 2.48 6.70
CA TRP A 43 2.17 3.95 6.71
C TRP A 43 1.38 4.42 7.93
N ALA A 44 1.92 5.38 8.67
CA ALA A 44 1.27 5.91 9.86
C ALA A 44 1.15 7.43 9.81
N THR A 45 0.12 7.97 10.44
CA THR A 45 0.00 9.41 10.64
C THR A 45 0.97 9.89 11.73
N SER A 46 1.28 11.19 11.74
CA SER A 46 2.09 11.77 12.82
C SER A 46 1.42 11.68 14.20
N SER A 47 0.08 11.55 14.27
CA SER A 47 -0.63 11.29 15.52
C SER A 47 -0.42 9.85 16.00
N ASP A 48 -0.51 8.87 15.11
CA ASP A 48 -0.36 7.46 15.48
C ASP A 48 1.06 7.19 15.99
N LEU A 49 2.07 7.75 15.33
CA LEU A 49 3.48 7.67 15.75
C LEU A 49 3.75 8.25 17.15
N LYS A 50 2.89 9.15 17.66
CA LYS A 50 3.04 9.74 18.99
C LYS A 50 2.29 8.97 20.06
N ASN A 51 1.20 8.31 19.67
CA ASN A 51 0.23 7.72 20.58
C ASN A 51 0.42 6.22 20.76
N TYR A 52 1.12 5.56 19.83
CA TYR A 52 1.29 4.11 19.83
C TYR A 52 2.76 3.73 19.56
N ASP A 53 3.17 2.58 20.09
CA ASP A 53 4.47 1.96 19.81
C ASP A 53 4.31 0.47 19.49
N GLY A 54 5.40 -0.14 19.00
CA GLY A 54 5.50 -1.58 18.74
C GLY A 54 4.32 -2.17 17.96
N ASP A 55 3.74 -3.25 18.51
CA ASP A 55 2.63 -3.98 17.90
C ASP A 55 1.33 -3.16 17.87
N GLU A 56 1.11 -2.26 18.83
CA GLU A 56 -0.08 -1.40 18.83
C GLU A 56 -0.04 -0.46 17.63
N LEU A 57 1.10 0.17 17.38
CA LEU A 57 1.30 1.05 16.23
C LEU A 57 1.04 0.33 14.90
N ALA A 58 1.46 -0.93 14.76
CA ALA A 58 1.21 -1.72 13.56
C ALA A 58 -0.30 -1.90 13.27
N THR A 59 -1.16 -1.92 14.29
CA THR A 59 -2.62 -2.03 14.11
C THR A 59 -3.28 -0.73 13.65
N HIS A 60 -2.58 0.40 13.79
CA HIS A 60 -3.00 1.72 13.35
C HIS A 60 -2.37 2.14 12.01
N CYS A 61 -1.52 1.30 11.44
CA CYS A 61 -0.93 1.56 10.15
C CYS A 61 -1.91 1.34 9.00
N ILE A 62 -1.61 1.99 7.89
CA ILE A 62 -2.41 2.10 6.68
C ILE A 62 -1.63 1.46 5.53
N TYR A 63 -2.32 0.68 4.68
CA TYR A 63 -1.78 0.33 3.38
C TYR A 63 -2.04 1.46 2.39
N VAL A 64 -1.09 1.75 1.52
CA VAL A 64 -1.28 2.69 0.41
C VAL A 64 -1.17 1.96 -0.93
N GLU A 65 -1.98 2.36 -1.91
CA GLU A 65 -1.86 1.85 -3.28
C GLU A 65 -2.12 2.94 -4.32
N PRO A 66 -1.40 2.94 -5.46
CA PRO A 66 -1.63 3.91 -6.50
C PRO A 66 -2.93 3.63 -7.26
N ALA A 67 -3.59 4.67 -7.72
CA ALA A 67 -4.75 4.55 -8.57
C ALA A 67 -4.44 4.01 -9.98
N SER A 68 -3.17 4.11 -10.41
CA SER A 68 -2.68 3.61 -11.69
C SER A 68 -1.17 3.40 -11.63
N LEU A 69 -0.59 2.62 -12.54
CA LEU A 69 0.85 2.40 -12.62
C LEU A 69 1.66 3.70 -12.81
N GLN A 70 1.09 4.71 -13.46
CA GLN A 70 1.74 6.01 -13.68
C GLN A 70 1.85 6.83 -12.38
N ALA A 71 1.03 6.51 -11.39
CA ALA A 71 1.07 7.14 -10.07
C ALA A 71 1.88 6.32 -9.06
N ALA A 72 2.59 5.26 -9.47
CA ALA A 72 3.40 4.48 -8.53
C ALA A 72 4.47 5.35 -7.85
N LEU A 73 4.75 5.06 -6.58
CA LEU A 73 5.89 5.63 -5.89
C LEU A 73 7.19 5.20 -6.59
N PRO A 74 8.21 6.07 -6.66
CA PRO A 74 9.52 5.66 -7.16
C PRO A 74 10.21 4.71 -6.17
N ASP A 75 11.14 3.88 -6.67
CA ASP A 75 11.91 2.91 -5.88
C ASP A 75 12.75 3.54 -4.74
N SER A 76 12.95 4.86 -4.79
CA SER A 76 13.60 5.64 -3.74
C SER A 76 12.69 5.92 -2.52
N ILE A 77 11.49 5.35 -2.47
CA ILE A 77 10.52 5.50 -1.38
C ILE A 77 10.14 4.13 -0.82
N GLY A 78 10.02 4.06 0.50
CA GLY A 78 9.84 2.82 1.26
C GLY A 78 10.95 2.56 2.28
N TYR A 79 11.67 3.61 2.67
CA TYR A 79 12.68 3.57 3.72
C TYR A 79 12.09 4.12 5.03
N ASN A 80 12.52 3.56 6.16
CA ASN A 80 12.03 3.98 7.47
C ASN A 80 12.14 5.51 7.64
N GLY A 81 11.03 6.15 7.99
CA GLY A 81 10.93 7.59 8.19
C GLY A 81 10.79 8.43 6.91
N ASP A 82 10.63 7.81 5.72
CA ASP A 82 10.16 8.53 4.54
C ASP A 82 8.82 9.19 4.84
N LYS A 83 8.60 10.40 4.32
CA LYS A 83 7.34 11.13 4.48
C LYS A 83 6.78 11.50 3.15
N VAL A 84 5.52 11.15 2.94
CA VAL A 84 4.82 11.41 1.69
C VAL A 84 3.44 11.97 2.01
N ARG A 85 3.08 13.03 1.30
CA ARG A 85 1.72 13.57 1.27
C ARG A 85 0.97 12.87 0.16
N PHE A 86 -0.08 12.13 0.48
CA PHE A 86 -0.93 11.44 -0.49
C PHE A 86 -2.28 12.13 -0.60
N THR A 87 -2.82 12.25 -1.82
CA THR A 87 -4.20 12.69 -2.07
C THR A 87 -4.99 11.56 -2.72
N GLY A 88 -6.09 11.16 -2.09
CA GLY A 88 -6.78 9.92 -2.43
C GLY A 88 -8.04 9.68 -1.61
N GLN A 89 -8.49 8.44 -1.60
CA GLN A 89 -9.71 7.99 -0.92
C GLN A 89 -9.41 6.68 -0.18
N PHE A 90 -10.07 6.48 0.96
CA PHE A 90 -10.09 5.17 1.61
C PHE A 90 -11.06 4.23 0.90
N TYR A 91 -10.79 2.93 1.03
CA TYR A 91 -11.81 1.91 0.85
C TYR A 91 -12.70 1.80 2.09
N SER A 92 -13.98 1.50 1.88
CA SER A 92 -14.99 1.45 2.94
C SER A 92 -14.75 0.33 3.98
N ASN A 93 -13.98 -0.69 3.62
CA ASN A 93 -13.64 -1.79 4.53
C ASN A 93 -12.13 -1.97 4.60
N LYS A 94 -11.68 -2.46 5.76
CA LYS A 94 -10.31 -2.95 5.93
C LYS A 94 -10.01 -4.11 4.97
N GLY A 95 -8.77 -4.17 4.50
CA GLY A 95 -8.29 -5.25 3.66
C GLY A 95 -6.81 -5.08 3.32
N PHE A 96 -6.45 -5.43 2.08
CA PHE A 96 -5.07 -5.43 1.57
C PHE A 96 -5.03 -4.82 0.17
N PRO A 97 -3.93 -4.17 -0.27
CA PRO A 97 -3.76 -3.66 -1.62
C PRO A 97 -4.07 -4.67 -2.74
N GLU A 98 -4.39 -4.16 -3.93
CA GLU A 98 -4.62 -5.02 -5.10
C GLU A 98 -3.35 -5.80 -5.45
N GLY A 99 -3.50 -7.10 -5.70
CA GLY A 99 -2.38 -8.00 -5.96
C GLY A 99 -1.51 -8.32 -4.73
N TYR A 100 -1.88 -7.84 -3.53
CA TYR A 100 -1.15 -8.14 -2.30
C TYR A 100 -1.14 -9.64 -2.02
N SER A 101 0.04 -10.18 -1.76
CA SER A 101 0.27 -11.57 -1.37
C SER A 101 1.40 -11.59 -0.35
N SER A 102 1.20 -12.32 0.73
CA SER A 102 2.19 -12.53 1.78
C SER A 102 2.26 -14.02 2.13
N LYS A 103 3.43 -14.48 2.57
CA LYS A 103 3.60 -15.82 3.18
C LYS A 103 3.32 -15.81 4.69
N GLU A 104 3.11 -14.63 5.25
CA GLU A 104 2.76 -14.40 6.65
C GLU A 104 1.23 -14.32 6.81
N ASN A 105 0.78 -14.02 8.03
CA ASN A 105 -0.63 -13.79 8.35
C ASN A 105 -0.87 -12.34 8.80
N PRO A 106 -0.64 -11.34 7.92
CA PRO A 106 -0.83 -9.94 8.25
C PRO A 106 -2.30 -9.65 8.53
N LYS A 107 -2.57 -8.69 9.42
CA LYS A 107 -3.94 -8.23 9.68
C LYS A 107 -4.41 -7.30 8.56
N ALA A 108 -5.69 -7.37 8.23
CA ALA A 108 -6.33 -6.40 7.36
C ALA A 108 -6.31 -5.01 8.03
N ALA A 109 -6.03 -3.98 7.25
CA ALA A 109 -5.94 -2.60 7.70
C ALA A 109 -6.68 -1.66 6.75
N ASP A 110 -6.75 -0.38 7.09
CA ASP A 110 -7.30 0.62 6.18
C ASP A 110 -6.41 0.71 4.93
N VAL A 111 -7.05 0.84 3.77
CA VAL A 111 -6.35 0.92 2.47
C VAL A 111 -6.68 2.25 1.83
N PHE A 112 -5.64 3.07 1.63
CA PHE A 112 -5.74 4.38 1.00
C PHE A 112 -5.28 4.31 -0.45
N ARG A 113 -6.22 4.48 -1.38
CA ARG A 113 -5.92 4.54 -2.81
C ARG A 113 -5.66 5.97 -3.22
N TYR A 114 -4.42 6.28 -3.56
CA TYR A 114 -4.00 7.64 -3.91
C TYR A 114 -3.96 7.86 -5.42
N THR A 115 -4.34 9.08 -5.82
CA THR A 115 -4.28 9.54 -7.22
C THR A 115 -3.09 10.47 -7.46
N ARG A 116 -2.59 11.09 -6.40
CA ARG A 116 -1.45 12.01 -6.41
C ARG A 116 -0.65 11.86 -5.12
N PHE A 117 0.64 12.15 -5.19
CA PHE A 117 1.50 12.22 -4.03
C PHE A 117 2.57 13.30 -4.19
N GLU A 118 3.13 13.72 -3.07
CA GLU A 118 4.28 14.63 -2.96
C GLU A 118 5.23 14.06 -1.92
N ILE A 119 6.48 13.82 -2.32
CA ILE A 119 7.53 13.35 -1.41
C ILE A 119 7.98 14.54 -0.57
N LEU A 120 7.73 14.48 0.74
CA LEU A 120 8.12 15.53 1.69
C LEU A 120 9.53 15.27 2.25
N GLN A 121 9.86 14.00 2.43
CA GLN A 121 11.16 13.55 2.93
C GLN A 121 11.46 12.15 2.38
N SER A 122 12.66 11.95 1.84
CA SER A 122 13.20 10.63 1.50
C SER A 122 14.48 10.39 2.31
N ASN A 123 14.56 9.24 2.94
CA ASN A 123 15.73 8.71 3.64
C ASN A 123 16.52 7.72 2.77
N PHE A 124 16.18 7.62 1.47
CA PHE A 124 17.01 6.93 0.50
C PHE A 124 18.38 7.61 0.40
N LYS A 125 19.44 6.85 0.64
CA LYS A 125 20.81 7.34 0.52
C LYS A 125 21.44 6.70 -0.71
N GLU A 126 21.50 7.44 -1.82
CA GLU A 126 22.14 6.96 -3.06
C GLU A 126 23.67 6.71 -2.94
N ALA A 127 24.33 7.13 -1.86
CA ALA A 127 25.79 7.12 -1.78
C ALA A 127 26.35 6.54 -0.46
N LYS A 128 26.66 5.24 -0.45
CA LYS A 128 27.79 4.69 0.33
C LYS A 128 28.43 3.42 -0.25
N MET A 129 28.19 3.11 -1.54
CA MET A 129 28.78 1.93 -2.19
C MET A 129 29.56 2.21 -3.49
N LEU A 130 29.71 3.46 -3.94
CA LEU A 130 30.46 3.79 -5.17
C LEU A 130 31.57 4.84 -4.99
N SER A 131 31.95 5.18 -3.76
CA SER A 131 33.10 6.07 -3.52
C SER A 131 33.85 5.72 -2.24
N THR A 132 34.39 4.51 -2.20
CA THR A 132 35.65 4.27 -1.49
C THR A 132 36.70 4.03 -2.58
N PRO A 133 37.73 4.90 -2.73
CA PRO A 133 38.88 4.60 -3.57
C PRO A 133 39.67 3.38 -3.06
#